data_AF-A0A9X4KTG6-F1
#
_entry.id   AF-A0A9X4KTG6-F1
#
_cell.length_a   1.000
_cell.length_b   1.000
_cell.length_c   1.000
_cell.angle_alpha   90.00
_cell.angle_beta   90.00
_cell.angle_gamma   90.00
#
_symmetry.space_group_name_H-M   'P 1'
#
loop_
_entity.id
_entity.type
_entity.pdbx_description
1 polymer ?
#
loop_
_entity_poly.entity_id
_entity_poly.type
_entity_poly.pdbx_seq_one_letter_code
_entity_poly.pdbx_strand_id
1 'polypeptide(L)'
;MGFLSPLANDEFSMRLLIGVQEACKDQNLILIVRSAMTQREEQEGIRFLRAAGVDGLLIFPVDGEAYSEAVLNLKTEGFPFVLIDRYLPGIKTNAVYSDNFAGGRIGTEFLVQKRPSSNRDHIGHQIENVQLRGPLLRLPGHGQKRRD
;
A
#
# COMPACT_ATOMS: atom_id res chain seq x y z
N MET A 1 10.30 -6.33 3.57
CA MET A 1 9.03 -5.72 3.14
C MET A 1 8.47 -4.94 4.31
N GLY A 2 8.01 -3.71 4.11
CA GLY A 2 7.30 -2.96 5.16
C GLY A 2 5.80 -2.92 4.90
N PHE A 3 5.01 -3.01 5.95
CA PHE A 3 3.56 -2.82 5.91
C PHE A 3 3.13 -1.79 6.94
N LEU A 4 2.43 -0.76 6.48
CA LEU A 4 1.87 0.31 7.31
C LEU A 4 0.35 0.32 7.15
N SER A 5 -0.38 0.29 8.26
CA SER A 5 -1.84 0.25 8.25
C SER A 5 -2.42 0.88 9.52
N PRO A 6 -3.61 1.47 9.50
CA PRO A 6 -4.40 1.58 10.71
C PRO A 6 -4.79 0.15 11.12
N LEU A 7 -3.98 -0.52 11.93
CA LEU A 7 -4.29 -1.84 12.49
C LEU A 7 -5.42 -1.68 13.52
N ALA A 8 -6.60 -1.31 13.04
CA ALA A 8 -7.80 -1.35 13.84
C ALA A 8 -8.16 -2.82 14.11
N ASN A 9 -8.83 -3.06 15.23
CA ASN A 9 -9.27 -4.40 15.63
C ASN A 9 -10.49 -4.83 14.83
N ASP A 10 -10.37 -4.78 13.51
CA ASP A 10 -11.40 -5.08 12.54
C ASP A 10 -10.94 -6.23 11.62
N GLU A 11 -11.92 -6.96 11.07
CA GLU A 11 -11.67 -8.12 10.23
C GLU A 11 -10.91 -7.78 8.94
N PHE A 12 -11.11 -6.57 8.40
CA PHE A 12 -10.49 -6.15 7.16
C PHE A 12 -8.98 -6.01 7.32
N SER A 13 -8.55 -5.24 8.32
CA SER A 13 -7.13 -5.00 8.63
C SER A 13 -6.38 -6.31 8.93
N MET A 14 -7.02 -7.23 9.66
CA MET A 14 -6.45 -8.53 9.99
C MET A 14 -6.30 -9.44 8.77
N ARG A 15 -7.33 -9.56 7.92
CA ARG A 15 -7.24 -10.38 6.70
C ARG A 15 -6.21 -9.84 5.71
N LEU A 16 -6.06 -8.53 5.65
CA LEU A 16 -5.02 -7.88 4.85
C LEU A 16 -3.62 -8.22 5.34
N LEU A 17 -3.37 -8.10 6.65
CA LEU A 17 -2.09 -8.48 7.25
C LEU A 17 -1.75 -9.95 6.98
N ILE A 18 -2.71 -10.86 7.12
CA ILE A 18 -2.53 -12.29 6.84
C ILE A 18 -2.10 -12.49 5.38
N GLY A 19 -2.76 -11.85 4.42
CA GLY A 19 -2.41 -11.95 3.00
C GLY A 19 -1.00 -11.44 2.69
N VAL A 20 -0.60 -10.30 3.29
CA VAL A 20 0.77 -9.77 3.16
C VAL A 20 1.80 -10.72 3.78
N GLN A 21 1.50 -11.29 4.95
CA GLN A 21 2.38 -12.20 5.66
C GLN A 21 2.60 -13.49 4.88
N GLU A 22 1.55 -14.08 4.30
CA GLU A 22 1.66 -15.28 3.47
C GLU A 22 2.49 -15.02 2.21
N ALA A 23 2.23 -13.92 1.49
CA ALA A 23 3.04 -13.57 0.32
C ALA A 23 4.52 -13.33 0.68
N CYS A 24 4.79 -12.70 1.83
CA CYS A 24 6.16 -12.54 2.30
C CYS A 24 6.81 -13.89 2.61
N LYS A 25 6.08 -14.79 3.28
CA LYS A 25 6.55 -16.14 3.62
C LYS A 25 6.87 -16.96 2.36
N ASP A 26 6.00 -16.95 1.36
CA ASP A 26 6.18 -17.69 0.10
C ASP A 26 7.41 -17.21 -0.68
N GLN A 27 7.84 -15.97 -0.45
CA GLN A 27 8.98 -15.34 -1.09
C GLN A 27 10.22 -15.26 -0.17
N ASN A 28 10.21 -15.90 1.01
CA ASN A 28 11.26 -15.85 2.03
C ASN A 28 11.66 -14.42 2.45
N LEU A 29 10.66 -13.56 2.64
CA LEU A 29 10.85 -12.15 2.99
C LEU A 29 10.52 -11.89 4.45
N ILE A 30 11.32 -11.04 5.09
CA ILE A 30 10.98 -10.47 6.39
C ILE A 30 9.95 -9.36 6.20
N LEU A 31 8.86 -9.44 6.96
CA LEU A 31 7.83 -8.42 7.04
C LEU A 31 8.04 -7.58 8.32
N ILE A 32 8.16 -6.26 8.17
CA ILE A 32 8.15 -5.30 9.28
C ILE A 32 6.82 -4.56 9.26
N VAL A 33 6.07 -4.64 10.36
CA VAL A 33 4.72 -4.06 10.45
C VAL A 33 4.74 -2.83 11.36
N ARG A 34 4.06 -1.77 10.94
CA ARG A 34 3.79 -0.58 11.76
C ARG A 34 2.32 -0.21 11.67
N SER A 35 1.77 0.30 12.75
CA SER A 35 0.44 0.90 12.77
C SER A 35 0.50 2.41 12.87
N ALA A 36 -0.50 3.08 12.29
CA ALA A 36 -0.72 4.51 12.42
C ALA A 36 -2.22 4.80 12.46
N MET A 37 -2.64 5.70 13.35
CA MET A 37 -4.03 6.16 13.49
C MET A 37 -4.20 7.63 13.09
N THR A 38 -3.09 8.34 12.91
CA THR A 38 -3.07 9.75 12.47
C THR A 38 -2.09 9.95 11.31
N GLN A 39 -2.26 11.02 10.53
CA GLN A 39 -1.33 11.33 9.44
C GLN A 39 0.10 11.56 9.92
N ARG A 40 0.27 12.12 11.13
CA ARG A 40 1.58 12.30 11.73
C ARG A 40 2.26 10.96 11.99
N GLU A 41 1.54 10.02 12.61
CA GLU A 41 2.04 8.67 12.87
C GLU A 41 2.32 7.91 11.58
N GLU A 42 1.52 8.12 10.54
CA GLU A 42 1.76 7.55 9.21
C GLU A 42 3.11 8.02 8.65
N GLN A 43 3.36 9.33 8.68
CA GLN A 43 4.63 9.89 8.23
C GLN A 43 5.82 9.36 9.02
N GLU A 44 5.69 9.29 10.36
CA GLU A 44 6.73 8.73 11.23
C GLU A 44 6.95 7.23 10.94
N GLY A 45 5.88 6.47 10.69
CA GLY A 45 5.91 5.06 10.33
C GLY A 45 6.60 4.80 8.99
N ILE A 46 6.31 5.61 7.96
CA ILE A 46 6.99 5.53 6.66
C ILE A 46 8.49 5.80 6.83
N ARG A 47 8.87 6.86 7.55
CA ARG A 47 10.28 7.19 7.81
C ARG A 47 10.99 6.06 8.57
N PHE A 48 10.35 5.50 9.58
CA PHE A 48 10.88 4.38 10.36
C PHE A 48 11.13 3.15 9.47
N LEU A 49 10.13 2.74 8.68
CA LEU A 49 10.26 1.55 7.83
C LEU A 49 11.36 1.74 6.77
N ARG A 50 11.51 2.94 6.23
CA ARG A 50 12.64 3.25 5.33
C ARG A 50 13.99 3.17 6.04
N ALA A 51 14.11 3.76 7.23
CA ALA A 51 15.34 3.70 8.01
C ALA A 51 15.69 2.26 8.41
N ALA A 52 14.68 1.39 8.57
CA ALA A 52 14.85 -0.04 8.80
C ALA A 52 15.29 -0.84 7.54
N GLY A 53 15.49 -0.18 6.40
CA GLY A 53 16.06 -0.78 5.19
C GLY A 53 15.11 -1.70 4.42
N VAL A 54 13.80 -1.49 4.51
CA VAL A 54 12.85 -2.27 3.70
C VAL A 54 12.98 -1.91 2.21
N ASP A 55 12.92 -2.91 1.33
CA ASP A 55 13.02 -2.68 -0.13
C ASP A 55 11.72 -2.19 -0.80
N GLY A 56 10.63 -2.11 -0.04
CA GLY A 56 9.33 -1.73 -0.54
C GLY A 56 8.29 -1.62 0.57
N LEU A 57 7.25 -0.84 0.31
CA LEU A 57 6.20 -0.52 1.27
C LEU A 57 4.80 -0.85 0.72
N LEU A 58 4.02 -1.61 1.49
CA LEU A 58 2.57 -1.60 1.37
C LEU A 58 2.01 -0.61 2.38
N ILE A 59 1.18 0.33 1.93
CA ILE A 59 0.63 1.40 2.76
C ILE A 59 -0.88 1.36 2.63
N PHE A 60 -1.57 1.02 3.71
CA PHE A 60 -2.96 1.36 3.90
C PHE A 60 -2.99 2.71 4.63
N PRO A 61 -3.21 3.82 3.91
CA PRO A 61 -3.12 5.15 4.48
C PRO A 61 -4.24 5.42 5.49
N VAL A 62 -3.92 6.24 6.49
CA VAL A 62 -4.93 6.76 7.41
C VAL A 62 -5.88 7.71 6.70
N ASP A 63 -7.11 7.81 7.19
CA ASP A 63 -8.09 8.70 6.60
C ASP A 63 -7.64 10.17 6.70
N GLY A 64 -7.74 10.88 5.58
CA GLY A 64 -7.50 12.31 5.53
C GLY A 64 -7.89 12.91 4.19
N GLU A 65 -7.97 14.24 4.15
CA GLU A 65 -8.36 15.02 2.96
C GLU A 65 -7.26 15.05 1.90
N ALA A 66 -6.00 14.96 2.32
CA ALA A 66 -4.81 14.94 1.47
C ALA A 66 -3.86 13.81 1.89
N TYR A 67 -2.98 13.40 0.98
CA TYR A 67 -1.95 12.41 1.27
C TYR A 67 -0.84 13.01 2.12
N SER A 68 -0.21 12.18 2.94
CA SER A 68 0.93 12.63 3.72
C SER A 68 2.12 12.99 2.82
N GLU A 69 2.88 14.00 3.23
CA GLU A 69 4.10 14.43 2.55
C GLU A 69 5.08 13.26 2.36
N ALA A 70 5.11 12.33 3.32
CA ALA A 70 5.93 11.12 3.26
C ALA A 70 5.58 10.24 2.04
N VAL A 71 4.29 10.05 1.72
CA VAL A 71 3.87 9.30 0.53
C VAL A 71 4.27 10.02 -0.76
N LEU A 72 4.17 11.35 -0.79
CA LEU A 72 4.62 12.15 -1.94
C LEU A 72 6.14 12.03 -2.14
N ASN A 73 6.90 12.05 -1.05
CA ASN A 73 8.36 11.89 -1.11
C ASN A 73 8.77 10.51 -1.61
N LEU A 74 8.09 9.44 -1.19
CA LEU A 74 8.31 8.09 -1.74
C LEU A 74 8.19 8.09 -3.27
N LYS A 75 7.20 8.81 -3.81
CA LYS A 75 7.00 8.91 -5.25
C LYS A 75 8.12 9.69 -5.93
N THR A 76 8.46 10.87 -5.41
CA THR A 76 9.50 11.74 -5.97
C THR A 76 10.86 11.06 -5.97
N GLU A 77 11.15 10.28 -4.94
CA GLU A 77 12.40 9.52 -4.80
C GLU A 77 12.41 8.20 -5.59
N GLY A 78 11.30 7.83 -6.22
CA GLY A 78 11.19 6.56 -6.97
C GLY A 78 11.24 5.31 -6.08
N PHE A 79 10.96 5.45 -4.78
CA PHE A 79 10.95 4.33 -3.85
C PHE A 79 9.77 3.39 -4.14
N PRO A 80 9.93 2.05 -4.17
CA PRO A 80 8.84 1.13 -4.45
C PRO A 80 7.77 1.12 -3.36
N PHE A 81 6.53 1.50 -3.70
CA PHE A 81 5.39 1.35 -2.79
C PHE A 81 4.08 1.02 -3.51
N VAL A 82 3.14 0.45 -2.78
CA VAL A 82 1.76 0.17 -3.20
C VAL A 82 0.82 0.76 -2.15
N LEU A 83 -0.21 1.47 -2.61
CA LEU A 83 -1.29 1.92 -1.73
C LEU A 83 -2.42 0.90 -1.70
N ILE A 84 -3.04 0.73 -0.55
CA ILE A 84 -4.21 -0.13 -0.37
C ILE A 84 -5.41 0.76 -0.09
N ASP A 85 -6.56 0.44 -0.69
CA ASP A 85 -7.85 1.08 -0.43
C ASP A 85 -7.98 2.58 -0.82
N ARG A 86 -6.93 3.24 -1.32
CA ARG A 86 -7.00 4.63 -1.81
C ARG A 86 -6.32 4.86 -3.17
N TYR A 87 -7.03 5.56 -4.06
CA TYR A 87 -6.52 5.98 -5.37
C TYR A 87 -5.99 7.39 -5.28
N LEU A 88 -4.79 7.63 -5.79
CA LEU A 88 -4.22 8.96 -5.98
C LEU A 88 -4.53 9.49 -7.39
N PRO A 89 -5.48 10.43 -7.56
CA PRO A 89 -5.59 11.15 -8.83
C PRO A 89 -4.29 11.93 -9.08
N GLY A 90 -3.63 11.66 -10.22
CA GLY A 90 -2.42 12.39 -10.63
C GLY A 90 -1.08 11.78 -10.20
N ILE A 91 -1.06 10.73 -9.35
CA ILE A 91 0.17 9.98 -9.06
C ILE A 91 0.11 8.61 -9.72
N LYS A 92 1.04 8.32 -10.63
CA LYS A 92 1.24 6.98 -11.20
C LYS A 92 1.78 6.02 -10.12
N THR A 93 0.91 5.50 -9.27
CA THR A 93 1.23 4.43 -8.31
C THR A 93 0.19 3.32 -8.43
N ASN A 94 0.56 2.11 -8.00
CA ASN A 94 -0.34 0.96 -8.03
C ASN A 94 -1.17 0.95 -6.75
N ALA A 95 -2.45 0.64 -6.90
CA ALA A 95 -3.38 0.60 -5.78
C ALA A 95 -4.33 -0.60 -5.88
N VAL A 96 -4.68 -1.17 -4.73
CA VAL A 96 -5.45 -2.42 -4.64
C VAL A 96 -6.78 -2.19 -3.93
N TYR A 97 -7.90 -2.68 -4.52
CA TYR A 97 -9.29 -2.39 -4.08
C TYR A 97 -10.19 -3.64 -3.98
N SER A 98 -9.63 -4.83 -3.78
CA SER A 98 -10.43 -6.07 -3.73
C SER A 98 -9.96 -7.01 -2.64
N ASP A 99 -10.84 -7.94 -2.23
CA ASP A 99 -10.65 -9.03 -1.24
C ASP A 99 -9.36 -8.89 -0.42
N ASN A 100 -9.51 -8.39 0.80
CA ASN A 100 -8.47 -7.88 1.70
C ASN A 100 -7.25 -8.80 1.76
N PHE A 101 -7.47 -10.11 1.76
CA PHE A 101 -6.41 -11.11 1.71
C PHE A 101 -5.66 -11.11 0.36
N ALA A 102 -6.38 -11.23 -0.75
CA ALA A 102 -5.81 -11.19 -2.09
C ALA A 102 -5.12 -9.84 -2.35
N GLY A 103 -5.64 -8.74 -1.83
CA GLY A 103 -5.09 -7.41 -2.05
C GLY A 103 -3.69 -7.24 -1.45
N GLY A 104 -3.49 -7.70 -0.22
CA GLY A 104 -2.19 -7.71 0.44
C GLY A 104 -1.18 -8.61 -0.27
N ARG A 105 -1.62 -9.79 -0.72
CA ARG A 105 -0.78 -10.73 -1.47
C ARG A 105 -0.31 -10.13 -2.79
N ILE A 106 -1.23 -9.61 -3.59
CA ILE A 106 -0.92 -9.06 -4.91
C ILE A 106 -0.04 -7.81 -4.81
N GLY A 107 -0.31 -6.92 -3.85
CA GLY A 107 0.54 -5.74 -3.61
C GLY A 107 1.98 -6.14 -3.25
N THR A 108 2.13 -7.20 -2.46
CA THR A 108 3.44 -7.74 -2.08
C THR A 108 4.15 -8.34 -3.29
N GLU A 109 3.49 -9.23 -4.03
CA GLU A 109 4.03 -9.85 -5.24
C GLU A 109 4.47 -8.83 -6.29
N PHE A 110 3.68 -7.77 -6.47
CA PHE A 110 4.02 -6.66 -7.35
C PHE A 110 5.34 -5.99 -6.92
N LEU A 111 5.50 -5.69 -5.63
CA LEU A 111 6.71 -5.07 -5.12
C LEU A 111 7.93 -5.99 -5.25
N VAL A 112 7.76 -7.29 -5.04
CA VAL A 112 8.84 -8.28 -5.25
C VAL A 112 9.34 -8.23 -6.69
N GLN A 113 8.45 -8.13 -7.68
CA GLN A 113 8.84 -8.01 -9.09
C GLN A 113 9.57 -6.70 -9.42
N LYS A 114 9.31 -5.63 -8.66
CA LYS A 114 9.90 -4.30 -8.87
C LYS A 114 11.15 -4.03 -8.05
N ARG A 115 11.56 -4.97 -7.19
CA ARG A 115 12.80 -4.83 -6.43
C ARG A 115 14.00 -4.63 -7.37
N PRO A 116 14.89 -3.66 -7.10
CA PRO A 116 16.16 -3.57 -7.77
C PRO A 116 16.94 -4.86 -7.51
N SER A 117 17.02 -5.72 -8.53
CA SER A 117 17.72 -6.99 -8.42
C SER A 117 19.19 -6.75 -8.73
N SER A 118 20.09 -7.01 -7.78
CA SER A 118 21.52 -7.18 -8.09
C SER A 118 21.81 -8.47 -8.88
N ASN A 119 20.80 -9.25 -9.28
CA ASN A 119 21.01 -10.53 -9.96
C ASN A 119 19.83 -11.10 -10.78
N ARG A 120 19.12 -10.30 -11.58
CA ARG A 120 18.23 -10.88 -12.62
C ARG A 120 18.33 -10.10 -13.91
N ASP A 121 18.97 -10.73 -14.89
CA ASP A 121 18.96 -10.33 -16.28
C ASP A 121 17.53 -10.21 -16.81
N HIS A 122 17.26 -9.03 -17.37
CA HIS A 122 16.32 -8.75 -18.43
C HIS A 122 15.12 -9.69 -18.61
N ILE A 123 13.97 -9.31 -18.03
CA ILE A 123 12.71 -9.36 -18.78
C ILE A 123 11.99 -8.03 -18.56
N GLY A 124 12.11 -7.15 -19.56
CA GLY A 124 11.31 -5.96 -19.66
C GLY A 124 9.86 -6.35 -19.97
N HIS A 125 9.02 -6.38 -18.93
CA HIS A 125 7.58 -6.22 -19.12
C HIS A 125 7.17 -4.87 -18.57
N GLN A 126 6.89 -3.95 -19.49
CA GLN A 126 6.15 -2.72 -19.25
C GLN A 126 4.69 -3.13 -18.97
N ILE A 127 4.41 -3.56 -17.73
CA ILE A 127 3.04 -3.77 -17.27
C ILE A 127 2.49 -2.41 -16.84
N GLU A 128 1.73 -1.80 -17.74
CA GLU A 128 1.00 -0.57 -17.48
C GLU A 128 -0.27 -0.89 -16.68
N ASN A 129 -0.44 -0.21 -15.55
CA ASN A 129 -1.66 -0.10 -14.74
C ASN A 129 -2.24 -1.41 -14.21
N VAL A 130 -1.78 -1.85 -13.03
CA VAL A 130 -2.50 -2.86 -12.24
C VAL A 130 -3.64 -2.15 -11.48
N GLN A 131 -4.78 -1.97 -12.15
CA GLN A 131 -6.04 -1.58 -11.55
C GLN A 131 -6.85 -2.85 -11.29
N LEU A 132 -6.67 -3.45 -10.11
CA LEU A 132 -7.39 -4.66 -9.73
C LEU A 132 -8.77 -4.27 -9.22
N ARG A 133 -9.76 -4.41 -10.10
CA ARG A 133 -11.17 -4.13 -9.81
C ARG A 133 -11.72 -5.18 -8.84
N GLY A 134 -11.97 -4.77 -7.60
CA GLY A 134 -12.90 -5.44 -6.67
C GLY A 134 -14.29 -4.80 -6.73
N PRO A 135 -15.34 -5.46 -6.19
CA PRO A 135 -16.66 -4.85 -6.11
C PRO A 135 -16.57 -3.56 -5.29
N LEU A 136 -16.97 -2.43 -5.89
CA LEU A 136 -17.12 -1.15 -5.19
C LEU A 136 -17.97 -1.38 -3.93
N LEU A 137 -17.34 -1.40 -2.75
CA LEU A 137 -18.09 -1.09 -1.55
C LEU A 137 -18.37 0.41 -1.64
N ARG A 138 -19.64 0.76 -1.86
CA ARG A 138 -20.08 2.17 -1.88
C ARG A 138 -19.63 2.81 -0.57
N LEU A 139 -18.67 3.74 -0.64
CA LEU A 139 -18.44 4.68 0.45
C LEU A 139 -19.77 5.42 0.72
N PRO A 140 -20.26 5.50 1.97
CA PRO A 140 -21.39 6.34 2.28
C PRO A 140 -21.08 7.79 1.85
N GLY A 141 -22.00 8.33 1.06
CA GLY A 141 -21.81 9.50 0.24
C GLY A 141 -21.36 10.76 0.99
N HIS A 142 -20.51 11.51 0.31
CA HIS A 142 -20.36 12.95 0.49
C HIS A 142 -21.72 13.64 0.61
N GLY A 143 -21.77 14.60 1.54
CA GLY A 143 -22.96 15.36 1.90
C GLY A 143 -23.77 15.84 0.70
N GLN A 144 -25.06 15.49 0.73
CA GLN A 144 -26.08 16.22 0.00
C GLN A 144 -26.08 17.67 0.50
N LYS A 145 -25.51 18.57 -0.31
CA LYS A 145 -25.90 19.98 -0.30
C LYS A 145 -27.41 20.02 -0.56
N ARG A 146 -28.18 20.33 0.49
CA ARG A 146 -29.54 20.84 0.33
C ARG A 146 -29.44 22.10 -0.53
N ARG A 147 -30.13 22.10 -1.66
CA ARG A 147 -30.49 23.34 -2.35
C ARG A 147 -31.79 23.79 -1.71
N ASP A 148 -31.72 24.93 -1.03
CA ASP A 148 -32.87 25.81 -0.87
C ASP A 148 -32.91 26.73 -2.09
#